data_AF-A0A7I7SHY7-F1
#
_entry.id   AF-A0A7I7SHY7-F1
#
_cell.length_a   1.000
_cell.length_b   1.000
_cell.length_c   1.000
_cell.angle_alpha   90.00
_cell.angle_beta   90.00
_cell.angle_gamma   90.00
#
_symmetry.space_group_name_H-M   'P 1'
#
loop_
_entity.id
_entity.type
_entity.pdbx_description
1 polymer ?
#
loop_
_entity_poly.entity_id
_entity_poly.type
_entity_poly.pdbx_seq_one_letter_code
_entity_poly.pdbx_strand_id
1 'polypeptide(L)'
;MDLTLDAGREILALTKALMTVTDIDHAVAWLVEYAAWETRWDHFLRHRSYPRAHTPRPAGIGEHQQWWYTHRELRKTRGLYRNLIRNKHLFTWIDPDLTAHSGPLPRTTSSLEGGPNRALKDLFRAHRGLPVEHARRAAEWKLNSLTATPADPWTLVRPEHRNPPRHPNVEHLDDQPLGPTMGTAFSWEDGNGLQHGWAGRSRR
;
A
#
# COMPACT_ATOMS: atom_id res chain seq x y z
N MET A 1 -13.29 -4.56 1.62
CA MET A 1 -14.03 -5.64 0.94
C MET A 1 -15.17 -6.06 1.85
N ASP A 2 -16.41 -6.00 1.38
CA ASP A 2 -17.57 -6.35 2.22
C ASP A 2 -17.70 -7.87 2.33
N LEU A 3 -17.49 -8.41 3.54
CA LEU A 3 -17.51 -9.85 3.83
C LEU A 3 -18.89 -10.34 4.30
N THR A 4 -19.87 -9.44 4.40
CA THR A 4 -21.25 -9.81 4.70
C THR A 4 -21.93 -10.50 3.51
N LEU A 5 -21.43 -10.26 2.28
CA LEU A 5 -21.90 -10.84 1.04
C LEU A 5 -21.23 -12.19 0.74
N ASP A 6 -21.99 -13.19 0.28
CA ASP A 6 -21.46 -14.50 -0.13
C ASP A 6 -20.35 -14.38 -1.18
N ALA A 7 -20.58 -13.56 -2.21
CA ALA A 7 -19.59 -13.28 -3.25
C ALA A 7 -18.24 -12.80 -2.68
N GLY A 8 -18.27 -12.01 -1.61
CA GLY A 8 -17.10 -11.49 -0.90
C GLY A 8 -16.38 -12.54 -0.07
N ARG A 9 -17.13 -13.44 0.57
CA ARG A 9 -16.56 -14.59 1.30
C ARG A 9 -15.90 -15.59 0.37
N GLU A 10 -16.55 -15.93 -0.74
CA GLU A 10 -16.03 -16.89 -1.72
C GLU A 10 -14.72 -16.40 -2.34
N ILE A 11 -14.67 -15.15 -2.81
CA ILE A 11 -13.44 -14.61 -3.40
C ILE A 11 -12.32 -14.45 -2.35
N LEU A 12 -12.65 -14.16 -1.08
CA LEU A 12 -11.66 -14.15 0.00
C LEU A 12 -11.12 -15.57 0.24
N ALA A 13 -11.96 -16.59 0.17
CA ALA A 13 -11.52 -17.98 0.26
C ALA A 13 -10.59 -18.34 -0.91
N LEU A 14 -10.91 -17.92 -2.14
CA LEU A 14 -10.01 -18.06 -3.29
C LEU A 14 -8.68 -17.31 -3.07
N THR A 15 -8.71 -16.09 -2.54
CA THR A 15 -7.50 -15.34 -2.20
C THR A 15 -6.64 -16.11 -1.20
N LYS A 16 -7.24 -16.73 -0.18
CA LYS A 16 -6.51 -17.56 0.79
C LYS A 16 -5.97 -18.84 0.16
N ALA A 17 -6.73 -19.46 -0.75
CA ALA A 17 -6.32 -20.68 -1.44
C ALA A 17 -5.08 -20.49 -2.31
N LEU A 18 -4.77 -19.27 -2.78
CA LEU A 18 -3.49 -18.97 -3.45
C LEU A 18 -2.28 -19.37 -2.58
N MET A 19 -2.41 -19.27 -1.25
CA MET A 19 -1.36 -19.67 -0.29
C MET A 19 -1.23 -21.19 -0.14
N THR A 20 -1.98 -21.98 -0.89
CA THR A 20 -1.89 -23.44 -0.92
C THR A 20 -1.44 -23.98 -2.29
N VAL A 21 -1.33 -23.11 -3.31
CA VAL A 21 -0.90 -23.52 -4.65
C VAL A 21 0.60 -23.80 -4.66
N THR A 22 0.96 -25.04 -4.99
CA THR A 22 2.35 -25.54 -5.00
C THR A 22 2.85 -26.00 -6.36
N ASP A 23 1.95 -26.25 -7.31
CA ASP A 23 2.25 -26.81 -8.63
C ASP A 23 1.23 -26.35 -9.67
N ILE A 24 1.49 -26.75 -10.92
CA ILE A 24 0.69 -26.36 -12.09
C ILE A 24 -0.75 -26.87 -11.97
N ASP A 25 -0.96 -28.08 -11.46
CA ASP A 25 -2.31 -28.67 -11.33
C ASP A 25 -3.16 -27.88 -10.32
N HIS A 26 -2.58 -27.48 -9.19
CA HIS A 26 -3.22 -26.58 -8.23
C HIS A 26 -3.52 -25.21 -8.83
N ALA A 27 -2.63 -24.67 -9.67
CA ALA A 27 -2.87 -23.40 -10.35
C ALA A 27 -4.03 -23.49 -11.35
N VAL A 28 -4.10 -24.57 -12.12
CA VAL A 28 -5.22 -24.85 -13.03
C VAL A 28 -6.52 -24.97 -12.25
N ALA A 29 -6.54 -25.76 -11.17
CA ALA A 29 -7.71 -25.89 -10.31
C ALA A 29 -8.18 -24.53 -9.76
N TRP A 30 -7.24 -23.69 -9.30
CA TRP A 30 -7.56 -22.34 -8.84
C TRP A 30 -8.17 -21.47 -9.94
N LEU A 31 -7.61 -21.52 -11.17
CA LEU A 31 -8.14 -20.76 -12.31
C LEU A 31 -9.56 -21.19 -12.68
N VAL A 32 -9.84 -22.50 -12.63
CA VAL A 32 -11.19 -23.05 -12.86
C VAL A 32 -12.17 -22.53 -11.82
N GLU A 33 -11.81 -22.62 -10.53
CA GLU A 33 -12.66 -22.12 -9.44
C GLU A 33 -12.88 -20.60 -9.52
N TYR A 34 -11.84 -19.84 -9.87
CA TYR A 34 -11.98 -18.40 -10.10
C TYR A 34 -12.91 -18.09 -11.29
N ALA A 35 -12.77 -18.81 -12.41
CA ALA A 35 -13.65 -18.64 -13.57
C ALA A 35 -15.11 -19.02 -13.25
N ALA A 36 -15.32 -20.04 -12.42
CA ALA A 36 -16.64 -20.43 -11.92
C ALA A 36 -17.24 -19.33 -11.03
N TRP A 37 -16.45 -18.75 -10.12
CA TRP A 37 -16.86 -17.59 -9.31
C TRP A 37 -17.21 -16.39 -10.17
N GLU A 38 -16.40 -16.06 -11.18
CA GLU A 38 -16.67 -14.94 -12.09
C GLU A 38 -18.00 -15.13 -12.82
N THR A 39 -18.25 -16.33 -13.35
CA THR A 39 -19.50 -16.66 -14.05
C THR A 39 -20.69 -16.59 -13.11
N ARG A 40 -20.59 -17.19 -11.92
CA ARG A 40 -21.67 -17.24 -10.92
C ARG A 40 -22.10 -15.84 -10.49
N TRP A 41 -21.14 -14.95 -10.26
CA TRP A 41 -21.41 -13.61 -9.72
C TRP A 41 -21.47 -12.53 -10.79
N ASP A 42 -21.34 -12.82 -12.09
CA ASP A 42 -21.26 -11.77 -13.11
C ASP A 42 -22.51 -10.87 -13.14
N HIS A 43 -23.71 -11.46 -13.09
CA HIS A 43 -24.97 -10.69 -13.05
C HIS A 43 -25.03 -9.81 -11.79
N PHE A 44 -24.74 -10.40 -10.63
CA PHE A 44 -24.72 -9.69 -9.35
C PHE A 44 -23.74 -8.50 -9.37
N LEU A 45 -22.54 -8.69 -9.92
CA LEU A 45 -21.53 -7.64 -10.02
C LEU A 45 -21.91 -6.52 -11.02
N ARG A 46 -22.93 -6.73 -11.87
CA ARG A 46 -23.47 -5.69 -12.77
C ARG A 46 -24.53 -4.81 -12.11
N HIS A 47 -25.00 -5.14 -10.91
CA HIS A 47 -25.97 -4.33 -10.17
C HIS A 47 -25.50 -2.87 -10.03
N ARG A 48 -26.47 -1.96 -10.17
CA ARG A 48 -26.26 -0.51 -10.13
C ARG A 48 -27.06 0.11 -9.00
N SER A 49 -26.43 1.05 -8.32
CA SER A 49 -27.06 1.93 -7.34
C SER A 49 -27.19 3.32 -7.94
N TYR A 50 -28.25 4.01 -7.54
CA TYR A 50 -28.62 5.33 -8.03
C TYR A 50 -28.62 6.33 -6.85
N PRO A 51 -28.38 7.63 -7.10
CA PRO A 51 -28.52 8.68 -6.09
C PRO A 51 -29.89 8.63 -5.42
N ARG A 52 -29.91 8.71 -4.09
CA ARG A 52 -31.14 8.82 -3.28
C ARG A 52 -30.92 9.82 -2.15
N ALA A 53 -31.96 10.55 -1.77
CA ALA A 53 -31.89 11.64 -0.80
C ALA A 53 -31.25 11.24 0.55
N HIS A 54 -31.38 9.97 0.96
CA HIS A 54 -30.88 9.46 2.25
C HIS A 54 -29.78 8.41 2.11
N THR A 55 -29.17 8.27 0.93
CA THR A 55 -28.05 7.34 0.74
C THR A 55 -26.80 8.14 0.38
N PRO A 56 -25.75 8.10 1.22
CA PRO A 56 -24.53 8.83 0.93
C PRO A 56 -23.92 8.32 -0.37
N ARG A 57 -23.53 9.27 -1.25
CA ARG A 57 -22.79 8.95 -2.46
C ARG A 57 -21.40 8.41 -2.07
N PRO A 58 -20.93 7.30 -2.68
CA PRO A 58 -19.60 6.79 -2.38
C PRO A 58 -18.51 7.80 -2.77
N ALA A 59 -17.42 7.81 -2.01
CA ALA A 59 -16.25 8.63 -2.33
C ALA A 59 -15.71 8.35 -3.74
N GLY A 60 -15.32 9.43 -4.43
CA GLY A 60 -14.78 9.42 -5.78
C GLY A 60 -15.83 9.28 -6.91
N ILE A 61 -17.12 9.36 -6.60
CA ILE A 61 -18.18 9.46 -7.61
C ILE A 61 -18.58 10.94 -7.73
N GLY A 62 -18.52 11.50 -8.95
CA GLY A 62 -18.89 12.89 -9.20
C GLY A 62 -20.39 13.15 -9.03
N GLU A 63 -20.76 14.40 -8.77
CA GLU A 63 -22.15 14.82 -8.53
C GLU A 63 -23.07 14.54 -9.72
N HIS A 64 -22.58 14.76 -10.94
CA HIS A 64 -23.33 14.55 -12.18
C HIS A 64 -23.52 13.06 -12.54
N GLN A 65 -22.82 12.15 -11.89
CA GLN A 65 -22.93 10.73 -12.19
C GLN A 65 -24.21 10.14 -11.59
N GLN A 66 -25.12 9.69 -12.46
CA GLN A 66 -26.46 9.26 -12.09
C GLN A 66 -26.55 7.79 -11.62
N TRP A 67 -25.45 7.04 -11.68
CA TRP A 67 -25.39 5.67 -11.18
C TRP A 67 -23.95 5.24 -10.92
N TRP A 68 -23.77 4.26 -10.03
CA TRP A 68 -22.51 3.55 -9.83
C TRP A 68 -22.76 2.06 -9.63
N TYR A 69 -21.75 1.22 -9.82
CA TYR A 69 -21.86 -0.20 -9.48
C TYR A 69 -22.06 -0.37 -7.99
N THR A 70 -23.02 -1.20 -7.57
CA THR A 70 -23.30 -1.45 -6.15
C THR A 70 -22.10 -2.12 -5.47
N HIS A 71 -21.52 -3.12 -6.11
CA HIS A 71 -20.43 -3.93 -5.54
C HIS A 71 -19.04 -3.46 -6.01
N ARG A 72 -18.71 -2.19 -5.77
CA ARG A 72 -17.47 -1.54 -6.28
C ARG A 72 -16.20 -2.31 -5.91
N GLU A 73 -16.06 -2.68 -4.65
CA GLU A 73 -14.85 -3.34 -4.15
C GLU A 73 -14.70 -4.75 -4.73
N LEU A 74 -15.79 -5.52 -4.86
CA LEU A 74 -15.74 -6.84 -5.51
C LEU A 74 -15.36 -6.73 -6.99
N ARG A 75 -15.85 -5.70 -7.70
CA ARG A 75 -15.45 -5.44 -9.08
C ARG A 75 -13.97 -5.05 -9.20
N LYS A 76 -13.44 -4.27 -8.26
CA LYS A 76 -11.99 -3.96 -8.22
C LYS A 76 -11.18 -5.24 -8.03
N THR A 77 -11.56 -6.11 -7.09
CA THR A 77 -10.91 -7.41 -6.89
C THR A 77 -10.99 -8.28 -8.15
N ARG A 78 -12.14 -8.32 -8.83
CA ARG A 78 -12.27 -9.00 -10.12
C ARG A 78 -11.30 -8.43 -11.17
N GLY A 79 -11.23 -7.10 -11.28
CA GLY A 79 -10.31 -6.43 -12.19
C GLY A 79 -8.83 -6.74 -11.88
N LEU A 80 -8.47 -6.77 -10.60
CA LEU A 80 -7.12 -7.15 -10.15
C LEU A 80 -6.76 -8.56 -10.63
N TYR A 81 -7.60 -9.55 -10.33
CA TYR A 81 -7.33 -10.94 -10.73
C TYR A 81 -7.30 -11.11 -12.25
N ARG A 82 -8.24 -10.52 -12.99
CA ARG A 82 -8.20 -10.52 -14.46
C ARG A 82 -6.88 -9.97 -15.00
N ASN A 83 -6.39 -8.87 -14.43
CA ASN A 83 -5.11 -8.30 -14.85
C ASN A 83 -3.93 -9.22 -14.52
N LEU A 84 -3.91 -9.82 -13.32
CA LEU A 84 -2.86 -10.76 -12.92
C LEU A 84 -2.85 -12.01 -13.79
N ILE A 85 -4.02 -12.58 -14.09
CA ILE A 85 -4.16 -13.76 -14.95
C ILE A 85 -3.75 -13.42 -16.38
N ARG A 86 -4.28 -12.34 -16.96
CA ARG A 86 -3.96 -11.90 -18.33
C ARG A 86 -2.45 -11.68 -18.51
N ASN A 87 -1.80 -11.10 -17.52
CA ASN A 87 -0.38 -10.79 -17.57
C ASN A 87 0.50 -11.97 -17.09
N LYS A 88 -0.08 -13.14 -16.77
CA LYS A 88 0.63 -14.32 -16.24
C LYS A 88 1.44 -14.04 -14.96
N HIS A 89 0.97 -13.10 -14.13
CA HIS A 89 1.66 -12.70 -12.89
C HIS A 89 1.21 -13.48 -11.64
N LEU A 90 0.16 -14.30 -11.75
CA LEU A 90 -0.48 -14.89 -10.57
C LEU A 90 0.28 -16.11 -10.00
N PHE A 91 1.03 -16.85 -10.83
CA PHE A 91 1.67 -18.12 -10.46
C PHE A 91 3.14 -18.19 -10.86
N THR A 92 3.82 -17.04 -10.89
CA THR A 92 5.20 -16.94 -11.41
C THR A 92 6.21 -17.83 -10.67
N TRP A 93 5.95 -18.21 -9.41
CA TRP A 93 6.86 -19.04 -8.62
C TRP A 93 6.89 -20.53 -9.01
N ILE A 94 5.88 -21.00 -9.76
CA ILE A 94 5.78 -22.37 -10.28
C ILE A 94 5.83 -22.42 -11.81
N ASP A 95 6.06 -21.28 -12.45
CA ASP A 95 6.23 -21.19 -13.89
C ASP A 95 7.58 -21.82 -14.29
N PRO A 96 7.59 -22.92 -15.08
CA PRO A 96 8.82 -23.58 -15.50
C PRO A 96 9.78 -22.65 -16.25
N ASP A 97 9.25 -21.73 -17.06
CA ASP A 97 10.06 -20.81 -17.86
C ASP A 97 10.80 -19.83 -16.96
N LEU A 98 10.21 -19.41 -15.84
CA LEU A 98 10.83 -18.48 -14.89
C LEU A 98 11.76 -19.18 -13.90
N THR A 99 11.36 -20.36 -13.43
CA THR A 99 12.11 -21.12 -12.42
C THR A 99 13.35 -21.82 -12.98
N ALA A 100 13.34 -22.21 -14.26
CA ALA A 100 14.50 -22.82 -14.91
C ALA A 100 15.72 -21.89 -14.99
N HIS A 101 15.50 -20.58 -15.16
CA HIS A 101 16.58 -19.62 -15.37
C HIS A 101 17.15 -19.03 -14.08
N SER A 102 16.31 -18.87 -13.04
CA SER A 102 16.66 -18.13 -11.82
C SER A 102 16.64 -18.98 -10.54
N GLY A 103 16.41 -20.29 -10.66
CA GLY A 103 16.15 -21.17 -9.52
C GLY A 103 14.76 -20.98 -8.93
N PRO A 104 14.46 -21.63 -7.78
CA PRO A 104 13.14 -21.56 -7.16
C PRO A 104 12.79 -20.12 -6.76
N LEU A 105 11.75 -19.56 -7.39
CA LEU A 105 11.26 -18.23 -7.07
C LEU A 105 10.47 -18.27 -5.75
N PRO A 106 10.65 -17.28 -4.86
CA PRO A 106 9.87 -17.22 -3.64
C PRO A 106 8.42 -16.90 -3.94
N ARG A 107 7.50 -17.67 -3.37
CA ARG A 107 6.05 -17.47 -3.52
C ARG A 107 5.56 -16.14 -2.95
N THR A 108 6.19 -15.68 -1.87
CA THR A 108 5.78 -14.47 -1.14
C THR A 108 6.87 -13.41 -1.18
N THR A 109 6.46 -12.15 -1.08
CA THR A 109 7.37 -11.00 -0.94
C THR A 109 8.01 -10.90 0.44
N SER A 110 7.89 -11.94 1.29
CA SER A 110 8.50 -11.98 2.63
C SER A 110 10.00 -11.74 2.58
N SER A 111 10.71 -12.30 1.59
CA SER A 111 12.13 -12.06 1.37
C SER A 111 12.44 -10.59 1.04
N LEU A 112 11.53 -9.90 0.34
CA LEU A 112 11.65 -8.46 0.06
C LEU A 112 11.41 -7.61 1.33
N GLU A 113 10.40 -7.97 2.12
CA GLU A 113 10.07 -7.27 3.36
C GLU A 113 11.13 -7.43 4.45
N GLY A 114 11.67 -8.64 4.60
CA GLY A 114 12.71 -8.96 5.58
C GLY A 114 14.11 -8.51 5.18
N GLY A 115 14.37 -8.34 3.88
CA GLY A 115 15.67 -7.94 3.34
C GLY A 115 15.70 -6.49 2.88
N PRO A 116 15.59 -6.19 1.57
CA PRO A 116 15.71 -4.84 1.02
C PRO A 116 14.82 -3.79 1.69
N ASN A 117 13.54 -4.07 1.93
CA ASN A 117 12.63 -3.09 2.52
C ASN A 117 12.97 -2.80 3.98
N ARG A 118 13.38 -3.82 4.75
CA ARG A 118 13.88 -3.61 6.11
C ARG A 118 15.14 -2.73 6.09
N ALA A 119 16.09 -3.02 5.21
CA ALA A 119 17.32 -2.25 5.09
C ALA A 119 17.05 -0.77 4.73
N LEU A 120 16.07 -0.49 3.87
CA LEU A 120 15.63 0.87 3.56
C LEU A 120 14.90 1.54 4.73
N LYS A 121 14.00 0.82 5.41
CA LYS A 121 13.31 1.32 6.62
C LYS A 121 14.31 1.70 7.71
N ASP A 122 15.35 0.88 7.91
CA ASP A 122 16.40 1.13 8.90
C ASP A 122 17.28 2.32 8.50
N LEU A 123 17.64 2.44 7.22
CA LEU A 123 18.35 3.60 6.67
C LEU A 123 17.57 4.91 6.95
N PHE A 124 16.28 4.96 6.62
CA PHE A 124 15.48 6.17 6.86
C PHE A 124 15.19 6.43 8.34
N ARG A 125 15.14 5.37 9.16
CA ARG A 125 15.02 5.53 10.62
C ARG A 125 16.29 6.11 11.23
N ALA A 126 17.47 5.72 10.76
CA ALA A 126 18.76 6.26 11.21
C ALA A 126 18.99 7.70 10.72
N HIS A 127 18.47 8.05 9.54
CA HIS A 127 18.65 9.36 8.91
C HIS A 127 17.31 10.10 8.74
N ARG A 128 16.65 10.40 9.87
CA ARG A 128 15.42 11.20 9.85
C ARG A 128 15.70 12.62 9.37
N GLY A 129 14.74 13.19 8.64
CA GLY A 129 14.84 14.57 8.12
C GLY A 129 15.67 14.72 6.85
N LEU A 130 16.05 13.62 6.17
CA LEU A 130 16.66 13.70 4.85
C LEU A 130 15.71 14.40 3.85
N PRO A 131 16.20 15.40 3.09
CA PRO A 131 15.48 15.91 1.94
C PRO A 131 15.13 14.77 0.97
N VAL A 132 14.00 14.89 0.26
CA VAL A 132 13.48 13.82 -0.61
C VAL A 132 14.53 13.33 -1.61
N GLU A 133 15.26 14.25 -2.25
CA GLU A 133 16.32 13.90 -3.20
C GLU A 133 17.48 13.14 -2.55
N HIS A 134 17.86 13.51 -1.32
CA HIS A 134 18.90 12.81 -0.57
C HIS A 134 18.43 11.45 -0.09
N ALA A 135 17.17 11.33 0.35
CA ALA A 135 16.56 10.06 0.74
C ALA A 135 16.50 9.10 -0.46
N ARG A 136 16.10 9.60 -1.63
CA ARG A 136 16.10 8.84 -2.88
C ARG A 136 17.51 8.34 -3.23
N ARG A 137 18.51 9.23 -3.19
CA ARG A 137 19.91 8.84 -3.47
C ARG A 137 20.43 7.79 -2.50
N ALA A 138 20.17 7.99 -1.22
CA ALA A 138 20.57 7.05 -0.17
C ALA A 138 19.92 5.68 -0.39
N ALA A 139 18.64 5.65 -0.80
CA ALA A 139 17.96 4.41 -1.17
C ALA A 139 18.57 3.74 -2.40
N GLU A 140 18.87 4.50 -3.46
CA GLU A 140 19.54 3.99 -4.67
C GLU A 140 20.88 3.33 -4.33
N TRP A 141 21.72 4.02 -3.55
CA TRP A 141 23.02 3.48 -3.13
C TRP A 141 22.86 2.27 -2.22
N LYS A 142 21.88 2.29 -1.32
CA LYS A 142 21.61 1.16 -0.43
C LYS A 142 21.16 -0.07 -1.24
N LEU A 143 20.24 0.11 -2.19
CA LEU A 143 19.78 -0.97 -3.06
C LEU A 143 20.93 -1.51 -3.93
N ASN A 144 21.75 -0.63 -4.52
CA ASN A 144 22.94 -1.04 -5.27
C ASN A 144 23.85 -1.93 -4.42
N SER A 145 24.12 -1.56 -3.16
CA SER A 145 24.95 -2.35 -2.23
C SER A 145 24.40 -3.74 -1.89
N LEU A 146 23.10 -3.96 -2.06
CA LEU A 146 22.41 -5.21 -1.79
C LEU A 146 22.27 -6.12 -3.02
N THR A 147 22.71 -5.66 -4.20
CA THR A 147 22.71 -6.48 -5.41
C THR A 147 23.88 -7.49 -5.40
N ALA A 148 23.75 -8.60 -6.13
CA ALA A 148 24.80 -9.62 -6.22
C ALA A 148 26.10 -9.08 -6.86
N THR A 149 25.96 -8.10 -7.75
CA THR A 149 27.07 -7.41 -8.44
C THR A 149 26.86 -5.90 -8.33
N PRO A 150 27.22 -5.28 -7.20
CA PRO A 150 27.03 -3.85 -7.00
C PRO A 150 27.85 -3.07 -8.03
N ALA A 151 27.21 -2.11 -8.70
CA ALA A 151 27.94 -1.14 -9.50
C ALA A 151 28.83 -0.29 -8.60
N ASP A 152 29.95 0.19 -9.11
CA ASP A 152 30.75 1.19 -8.39
C ASP A 152 29.86 2.42 -8.12
N PRO A 153 29.65 2.84 -6.86
CA PRO A 153 28.79 3.98 -6.54
C PRO A 153 29.12 5.25 -7.33
N TRP A 154 30.38 5.46 -7.72
CA TRP A 154 30.79 6.60 -8.52
C TRP A 154 30.27 6.58 -9.96
N THR A 155 29.99 5.40 -10.50
CA THR A 155 29.34 5.27 -11.83
C THR A 155 27.88 5.72 -11.81
N LEU A 156 27.25 5.75 -10.62
CA LEU A 156 25.89 6.27 -10.43
C LEU A 156 25.86 7.80 -10.31
N VAL A 157 27.02 8.44 -10.14
CA VAL A 157 27.14 9.89 -10.02
C VAL A 157 27.09 10.54 -11.39
N ARG A 158 25.96 11.20 -11.69
CA ARG A 158 25.76 11.99 -12.90
C ARG A 158 26.33 13.41 -12.73
N PRO A 159 26.66 14.12 -13.83
CA PRO A 159 27.17 15.49 -13.78
C PRO A 159 26.26 16.44 -12.98
N GLU A 160 24.95 16.26 -13.07
CA GLU A 160 23.92 16.98 -12.31
C GLU A 160 24.02 16.82 -10.78
N HIS A 161 24.67 15.75 -10.27
CA HIS A 161 24.87 15.55 -8.84
C HIS A 161 26.09 16.31 -8.29
N ARG A 162 27.00 16.77 -9.17
CA ARG A 162 28.18 17.55 -8.77
C ARG A 162 27.82 19.00 -8.47
N ASN A 163 26.72 19.48 -9.05
CA ASN A 163 26.19 20.82 -8.84
C ASN A 163 24.67 20.71 -8.68
N PRO A 164 24.18 20.27 -7.50
CA PRO A 164 22.74 20.19 -7.27
C PRO A 164 22.14 21.59 -7.46
N PRO A 165 20.98 21.72 -8.14
CA PRO A 165 20.29 23.00 -8.21
C PRO A 165 20.05 23.49 -6.78
N ARG A 166 20.33 24.78 -6.51
CA ARG A 166 19.94 25.39 -5.24
C ARG A 166 18.46 25.11 -5.05
N HIS A 167 18.11 24.52 -3.90
CA HIS A 167 16.72 24.27 -3.56
C HIS A 167 15.94 25.57 -3.80
N PRO A 168 14.88 25.58 -4.63
CA PRO A 168 13.96 26.70 -4.61
C PRO A 168 13.50 26.82 -3.15
N ASN A 169 13.48 28.06 -2.65
CA ASN A 169 12.86 28.32 -1.36
C ASN A 169 11.47 27.68 -1.44
N VAL A 170 11.20 26.68 -0.59
CA VAL A 170 9.85 26.17 -0.48
C VAL A 170 9.08 27.37 0.03
N GLU A 171 8.33 28.05 -0.84
CA GLU A 171 7.27 28.93 -0.37
C GLU A 171 6.47 28.04 0.56
N HIS A 172 6.56 28.32 1.87
CA HIS A 172 5.52 27.92 2.77
C HIS A 172 4.27 28.46 2.12
N LEU A 173 3.51 27.60 1.45
CA LEU A 173 2.12 27.90 1.17
C LEU A 173 1.56 28.15 2.55
N ASP A 174 1.31 29.43 2.87
CA ASP A 174 0.70 29.80 4.12
C ASP A 174 -0.50 28.86 4.30
N ASP A 175 -0.46 28.07 5.37
CA ASP A 175 -1.59 27.23 5.76
C ASP A 175 -2.76 28.19 5.99
N GLN A 176 -3.56 28.46 4.96
CA GLN A 176 -4.81 29.17 5.13
C GLN A 176 -5.63 28.33 6.12
N PRO A 177 -5.98 28.87 7.29
CA PRO A 177 -6.70 28.10 8.28
C PRO A 177 -8.11 27.80 7.77
N LEU A 178 -8.32 26.56 7.31
CA LEU A 178 -9.63 26.00 7.03
C LEU A 178 -10.32 25.68 8.37
N GLY A 179 -11.15 26.59 8.86
CA GLY A 179 -12.12 26.33 9.95
C GLY A 179 -11.79 26.98 11.30
N PRO A 180 -12.76 27.01 12.24
CA PRO A 180 -12.66 27.83 13.44
C PRO A 180 -11.47 27.40 14.31
N THR A 181 -10.59 28.35 14.56
CA THR A 181 -9.40 28.18 15.38
C THR A 181 -9.81 28.04 16.85
N MET A 182 -9.48 26.90 17.47
CA MET A 182 -9.51 26.79 18.92
C MET A 182 -8.33 27.62 19.43
N GLY A 183 -8.62 28.74 20.10
CA GLY A 183 -7.62 29.74 20.46
C GLY A 183 -6.48 29.15 21.27
N THR A 184 -5.26 29.25 20.75
CA THR A 184 -4.01 28.96 21.49
C THR A 184 -3.58 30.17 22.32
N ALA A 185 -4.51 30.76 23.07
CA ALA A 185 -4.15 31.70 24.13
C ALA A 185 -3.87 30.87 25.39
N PHE A 186 -2.61 30.54 25.63
CA PHE A 186 -2.18 30.05 26.93
C PHE A 186 -2.27 31.22 27.92
N SER A 187 -3.33 31.26 28.73
CA SER A 187 -3.46 32.19 29.85
C SER A 187 -3.11 31.44 31.15
N TRP A 188 -2.36 32.07 32.05
CA TRP A 188 -1.98 31.45 33.32
C TRP A 188 -3.18 31.31 34.30
N GLU A 189 -4.31 31.95 33.99
CA GLU A 189 -5.52 31.99 34.84
C GLU A 189 -6.51 30.86 34.52
N ASP A 190 -6.36 30.17 33.39
CA ASP A 190 -7.21 29.03 33.00
C ASP A 190 -6.74 27.70 33.64
N GLY A 191 -6.80 27.66 34.98
CA GLY A 191 -7.38 26.60 35.82
C GLY A 191 -7.08 25.11 35.63
N ASN A 192 -6.23 24.67 34.70
CA ASN A 192 -5.94 23.26 34.45
C ASN A 192 -4.46 22.94 34.71
N GLY A 193 -4.01 23.27 35.92
CA GLY A 193 -2.71 22.89 36.44
C GLY A 193 -2.64 21.39 36.75
N LEU A 194 -1.73 20.72 36.05
CA LEU A 194 -0.95 19.53 36.43
C LEU A 194 -1.34 18.89 37.78
N GLN A 195 -2.07 17.76 37.73
CA GLN A 195 -2.14 16.83 38.86
C GLN A 195 -0.77 16.19 39.10
N HIS A 196 -0.06 16.63 40.13
CA HIS A 196 1.08 15.90 40.67
C HIS A 196 0.59 14.69 41.47
N GLY A 197 1.02 13.50 41.05
CA GLY A 197 0.67 12.22 41.66
C GLY A 197 1.21 12.06 43.08
N TRP A 198 0.42 11.39 43.92
CA TRP A 198 0.78 11.04 45.29
C TRP A 198 1.76 9.86 45.31
N ALA A 199 3.04 10.15 45.57
CA ALA A 199 4.03 9.13 45.91
C ALA A 199 5.00 9.64 47.00
N GLY A 200 4.76 9.22 48.24
CA GLY A 200 5.82 8.70 49.11
C GLY A 200 6.57 9.61 50.10
N ARG A 201 6.13 9.53 51.38
CA ARG A 201 6.90 9.55 52.67
C ARG A 201 7.63 10.85 53.07
N SER A 202 7.75 11.24 54.34
CA SER A 202 8.01 10.43 55.54
C SER A 202 7.55 11.13 56.83
N ARG A 203 7.28 10.32 57.86
CA ARG A 203 7.13 10.74 59.26
C ARG A 203 8.50 11.08 59.84
N ARG A 204 8.60 12.22 60.51
CA ARG A 204 9.31 12.35 61.79
C ARG A 204 8.42 13.14 62.74
#